data_AF-A0AAD7YDP3-F1
#
_entry.id   AF-A0AAD7YDP3-F1
#
_cell.length_a   1.000
_cell.length_b   1.000
_cell.length_c   1.000
_cell.angle_alpha   90.00
_cell.angle_beta   90.00
_cell.angle_gamma   90.00
#
_symmetry.space_group_name_H-M   'P 1'
#
loop_
_entity.id
_entity.type
_entity.pdbx_description
1 polymer ?
#
loop_
_entity_poly.entity_id
_entity_poly.type
_entity_poly.pdbx_seq_one_letter_code
_entity_poly.pdbx_strand_id
1 'polypeptide(L)'
;MGAKDSKPSFISYEDAVKRVSDSELRRIREAFKRCAGANGTALSLEAFVHEVLCDGVPYEVAEWLYQACGGTKRGIAFRELLCGIVVLTKGNVDEKIKFLWTLYVNNQGDNGTYIYKRDFARNLHLEYTSLPLTGSQRNAEILLSLFGPAEKVTFDQFRSWLLIHKDATVLSKWLLSEVNVAQDLETPTFYQSLAGVTHLEERDIIELEKCFWTLRNAAPTGQLDAESLSPLLSPPLPAAAVAGAFLAFDENRDGHVDFKELCCGLSAACRGPRTERLKFCFKIFDLDSDGVLNKKELIDMVGILCTVANESLKNQSSRASTPSDSNDSEGLEKGFDPEVILVNLRDKLVTVPKNGRKPVFQLGPNGDNKEEISVLKEQQQQQEQQQQEQDEQQQQENEGLIANDMALTLEDFLIWSVESAEALVTPFLELVFEVCHIVLGLRPQCKHQERDIGEWLL
;
A
#
# COMPACT_ATOMS: atom_id res chain seq x y z
N MET A 1 11.94 -24.13 53.42
CA MET A 1 11.52 -22.92 52.69
C MET A 1 12.31 -22.90 51.38
N GLY A 2 11.71 -23.32 50.27
CA GLY A 2 12.39 -23.38 48.97
C GLY A 2 12.27 -22.04 48.26
N ALA A 3 13.41 -21.38 48.02
CA ALA A 3 13.48 -20.23 47.14
C ALA A 3 13.03 -20.65 45.74
N LYS A 4 11.83 -20.21 45.33
CA LYS A 4 11.36 -20.39 43.96
C LYS A 4 12.23 -19.52 43.06
N ASP A 5 13.06 -20.21 42.28
CA ASP A 5 13.73 -19.82 41.04
C ASP A 5 13.29 -18.45 40.49
N SER A 6 13.98 -17.40 40.93
CA SER A 6 13.91 -16.09 40.29
C SER A 6 14.70 -16.20 38.98
N LYS A 7 14.03 -16.69 37.93
CA LYS A 7 14.60 -16.71 36.58
C LYS A 7 15.05 -15.28 36.24
N PRO A 8 16.28 -15.08 35.73
CA PRO A 8 16.77 -13.74 35.41
C PRO A 8 15.86 -13.09 34.35
N SER A 9 15.03 -12.15 34.78
CA SER A 9 14.18 -11.37 33.87
C SER A 9 15.01 -10.22 33.31
N PHE A 10 15.31 -10.29 32.03
CA PHE A 10 16.02 -9.22 31.31
C PHE A 10 15.19 -7.93 31.23
N ILE A 11 13.86 -8.01 31.35
CA ILE A 11 12.94 -6.87 31.50
C ILE A 11 11.72 -7.29 32.35
N SER A 12 11.15 -6.35 33.11
CA SER A 12 9.87 -6.58 33.79
C SER A 12 8.71 -6.46 32.81
N TYR A 13 7.60 -7.18 33.05
CA TYR A 13 6.41 -7.06 32.19
C TYR A 13 5.81 -5.66 32.21
N GLU A 14 5.87 -4.98 33.36
CA GLU A 14 5.34 -3.62 33.49
C GLU A 14 6.14 -2.64 32.63
N ASP A 15 7.47 -2.78 32.60
CA ASP A 15 8.32 -1.93 31.77
C ASP A 15 8.22 -2.31 30.29
N ALA A 16 7.98 -3.59 29.97
CA ALA A 16 7.70 -4.02 28.61
C ALA A 16 6.41 -3.37 28.09
N VAL A 17 5.34 -3.38 28.88
CA VAL A 17 4.05 -2.77 28.52
C VAL A 17 4.18 -1.25 28.32
N LYS A 18 4.96 -0.54 29.16
CA LYS A 18 5.16 0.91 29.01
C LYS A 18 5.84 1.32 27.69
N ARG A 19 6.61 0.41 27.07
CA ARG A 19 7.35 0.67 25.81
C ARG A 19 6.55 0.31 24.56
N VAL A 20 5.32 -0.15 24.72
CA VAL A 20 4.42 -0.58 23.65
C VAL A 20 3.15 0.25 23.76
N SER A 21 2.69 0.82 22.66
CA SER A 21 1.44 1.57 22.62
C SER A 21 0.23 0.65 22.85
N ASP A 22 -0.89 1.20 23.29
CA ASP A 22 -2.11 0.41 23.55
C ASP A 22 -2.62 -0.33 22.31
N SER A 23 -2.44 0.25 21.12
CA SER A 23 -2.81 -0.37 19.85
C SER A 23 -1.88 -1.53 19.49
N GLU A 24 -0.56 -1.36 19.61
CA GLU A 24 0.43 -2.44 19.43
C GLU A 24 0.18 -3.58 20.42
N LEU A 25 -0.07 -3.26 21.70
CA LEU A 25 -0.31 -4.26 22.74
C LEU A 25 -1.58 -5.08 22.45
N ARG A 26 -2.65 -4.43 21.98
CA ARG A 26 -3.87 -5.13 21.54
C ARG A 26 -3.60 -6.05 20.36
N ARG A 27 -2.88 -5.57 19.33
CA ARG A 27 -2.51 -6.37 18.15
C ARG A 27 -1.70 -7.60 18.52
N ILE A 28 -0.64 -7.43 19.32
CA ILE A 28 0.22 -8.55 19.78
C ILE A 28 -0.58 -9.54 20.61
N ARG A 29 -1.50 -9.07 21.47
CA ARG A 29 -2.36 -9.94 22.29
C ARG A 29 -3.36 -10.73 21.46
N GLU A 30 -3.97 -10.11 20.45
CA GLU A 30 -4.87 -10.81 19.54
C GLU A 30 -4.13 -11.82 18.66
N ALA A 31 -2.96 -11.45 18.13
CA ALA A 31 -2.10 -12.37 17.40
C ALA A 31 -1.71 -13.57 18.28
N PHE A 32 -1.26 -13.33 19.50
CA PHE A 32 -0.95 -14.41 20.45
C PHE A 32 -2.15 -15.34 20.69
N LYS A 33 -3.36 -14.80 20.84
CA LYS A 33 -4.57 -15.63 21.03
C LYS A 33 -4.91 -16.48 19.81
N ARG A 34 -4.63 -16.00 18.59
CA ARG A 34 -4.85 -16.75 17.35
C ARG A 34 -3.83 -17.87 17.18
N CYS A 35 -2.58 -17.61 17.55
CA CYS A 35 -1.46 -18.53 17.35
C CYS A 35 -1.27 -19.51 18.53
N ALA A 36 -1.72 -19.15 19.73
CA ALA A 36 -1.78 -20.08 20.85
C ALA A 36 -2.83 -21.16 20.56
N GLY A 37 -2.47 -22.44 20.76
CA GLY A 37 -3.32 -23.59 20.43
C GLY A 37 -4.66 -23.60 21.18
N ALA A 38 -5.44 -24.69 21.09
CA ALA A 38 -6.86 -24.77 21.51
C ALA A 38 -7.26 -24.16 22.89
N ASN A 39 -6.31 -24.01 23.84
CA ASN A 39 -6.55 -23.41 25.15
C ASN A 39 -6.23 -21.91 25.24
N GLY A 40 -5.58 -21.30 24.23
CA GLY A 40 -5.25 -19.88 24.15
C GLY A 40 -4.26 -19.37 25.21
N THR A 41 -3.61 -20.25 25.97
CA THR A 41 -2.80 -19.91 27.15
C THR A 41 -1.31 -19.89 26.90
N ALA A 42 -0.81 -20.64 25.91
CA ALA A 42 0.61 -20.73 25.63
C ALA A 42 0.88 -20.98 24.13
N LEU A 43 1.94 -20.37 23.61
CA LEU A 43 2.41 -20.52 22.24
C LEU A 43 3.46 -21.64 22.18
N SER A 44 3.35 -22.56 21.21
CA SER A 44 4.31 -23.66 21.03
C SER A 44 5.61 -23.16 20.38
N LEU A 45 6.67 -23.97 20.44
CA LEU A 45 7.93 -23.69 19.73
C LEU A 45 7.70 -23.58 18.22
N GLU A 46 6.92 -24.49 17.63
CA GLU A 46 6.58 -24.46 16.19
C GLU A 46 5.86 -23.18 15.79
N ALA A 47 4.86 -22.76 16.58
CA ALA A 47 4.14 -21.52 16.34
C ALA A 47 5.04 -20.30 16.56
N PHE A 48 5.96 -20.33 17.53
CA PHE A 48 6.94 -19.26 17.73
C PHE A 48 7.90 -19.11 16.53
N VAL A 49 8.37 -20.22 15.96
CA VAL A 49 9.23 -20.20 14.77
C VAL A 49 8.50 -19.56 13.60
N HIS A 50 7.29 -20.05 13.27
CA HIS A 50 6.55 -19.59 12.10
C HIS A 50 5.93 -18.20 12.24
N GLU A 51 5.38 -17.88 13.42
CA GLU A 51 4.56 -16.66 13.61
C GLU A 51 5.34 -15.49 14.19
N VAL A 52 6.48 -15.73 14.84
CA VAL A 52 7.27 -14.68 15.52
C VAL A 52 8.62 -14.43 14.83
N LEU A 53 9.31 -15.48 14.38
CA LEU A 53 10.62 -15.36 13.74
C LEU A 53 10.58 -15.35 12.20
N CYS A 54 9.49 -15.83 11.60
CA CYS A 54 9.28 -15.97 10.15
C CYS A 54 10.32 -16.87 9.45
N ASP A 55 10.15 -17.13 8.15
CA ASP A 55 11.07 -17.95 7.35
C ASP A 55 12.43 -17.25 7.18
N GLY A 56 13.42 -17.63 7.98
CA GLY A 56 14.77 -17.05 7.88
C GLY A 56 15.71 -17.34 9.05
N VAL A 57 15.19 -17.76 10.20
CA VAL A 57 16.00 -18.17 11.35
C VAL A 57 16.15 -19.70 11.39
N PRO A 58 17.39 -20.24 11.45
CA PRO A 58 17.60 -21.68 11.61
C PRO A 58 16.91 -22.23 12.86
N TYR A 59 16.38 -23.44 12.76
CA TYR A 59 15.56 -24.04 13.82
C TYR A 59 16.30 -24.13 15.16
N GLU A 60 17.60 -24.41 15.13
CA GLU A 60 18.45 -24.48 16.33
C GLU A 60 18.55 -23.13 17.04
N VAL A 61 18.65 -22.03 16.28
CA VAL A 61 18.70 -20.67 16.83
C VAL A 61 17.32 -20.23 17.31
N ALA A 62 16.26 -20.62 16.60
CA ALA A 62 14.89 -20.35 17.00
C ALA A 62 14.53 -21.02 18.34
N GLU A 63 15.00 -22.26 18.58
CA GLU A 63 14.84 -22.93 19.87
C GLU A 63 15.54 -22.17 21.01
N TRP A 64 16.75 -21.64 20.76
CA TRP A 64 17.48 -20.85 21.76
C TRP A 64 16.75 -19.54 22.09
N LEU A 65 16.26 -18.84 21.08
CA LEU A 65 15.46 -17.63 21.25
C LEU A 65 14.16 -17.92 22.02
N TYR A 66 13.49 -19.02 21.67
CA TYR A 66 12.28 -19.45 22.37
C TYR A 66 12.54 -19.72 23.85
N GLN A 67 13.60 -20.47 24.18
CA GLN A 67 13.98 -20.74 25.57
C GLN A 67 14.43 -19.48 26.32
N ALA A 68 15.18 -18.59 25.65
CA ALA A 68 15.61 -17.30 26.21
C ALA A 68 14.41 -16.40 26.54
N CYS A 69 13.39 -16.37 25.69
CA CYS A 69 12.13 -15.68 25.94
C CYS A 69 11.30 -16.32 27.06
N GLY A 70 11.70 -17.48 27.59
CA GLY A 70 10.99 -18.17 28.69
C GLY A 70 10.10 -19.33 28.24
N GLY A 71 10.21 -19.74 26.98
CA GLY A 71 9.51 -20.88 26.42
C GLY A 71 9.93 -22.19 27.09
N THR A 72 8.96 -23.08 27.25
CA THR A 72 9.15 -24.42 27.82
C THR A 72 8.49 -25.47 26.93
N LYS A 73 8.63 -26.76 27.28
CA LYS A 73 7.86 -27.85 26.65
C LYS A 73 6.34 -27.65 26.74
N ARG A 74 5.85 -26.84 27.68
CA ARG A 74 4.43 -26.49 27.87
C ARG A 74 3.99 -25.27 27.08
N GLY A 75 4.88 -24.64 26.32
CA GLY A 75 4.63 -23.38 25.63
C GLY A 75 5.30 -22.18 26.33
N ILE A 76 5.26 -21.03 25.66
CA ILE A 76 5.58 -19.71 26.19
C ILE A 76 4.29 -18.93 26.47
N ALA A 77 4.17 -18.34 27.65
CA ALA A 77 3.02 -17.52 28.00
C ALA A 77 3.18 -16.08 27.49
N PHE A 78 2.06 -15.36 27.35
CA PHE A 78 2.02 -14.03 26.74
C PHE A 78 2.96 -13.02 27.43
N ARG A 79 3.04 -13.10 28.76
CA ARG A 79 3.86 -12.18 29.58
C ARG A 79 5.34 -12.30 29.19
N GLU A 80 5.82 -13.52 29.10
CA GLU A 80 7.19 -13.89 28.78
C GLU A 80 7.52 -13.57 27.31
N LEU A 81 6.60 -13.90 26.41
CA LEU A 81 6.73 -13.57 24.99
C LEU A 81 6.83 -12.07 24.75
N LEU A 82 5.94 -11.27 25.38
CA LEU A 82 5.96 -9.82 25.24
C LEU A 82 7.28 -9.23 25.73
N CYS A 83 7.79 -9.69 26.89
CA CYS A 83 9.10 -9.29 27.38
C CYS A 83 10.20 -9.57 26.33
N GLY A 84 10.21 -10.78 25.75
CA GLY A 84 11.15 -11.17 24.70
C GLY A 84 11.09 -10.27 23.47
N ILE A 85 9.90 -10.08 22.89
CA ILE A 85 9.69 -9.23 21.72
C ILE A 85 10.13 -7.79 21.99
N VAL A 86 9.79 -7.25 23.16
CA VAL A 86 10.15 -5.87 23.51
C VAL A 86 11.66 -5.70 23.66
N VAL A 87 12.40 -6.67 24.20
CA VAL A 87 13.86 -6.55 24.29
C VAL A 87 14.53 -6.70 22.93
N LEU A 88 14.02 -7.57 22.07
CA LEU A 88 14.53 -7.72 20.70
C LEU A 88 14.33 -6.45 19.87
N THR A 89 13.18 -5.79 20.01
CA THR A 89 12.78 -4.64 19.17
C THR A 89 13.11 -3.27 19.78
N LYS A 90 12.80 -3.07 21.06
CA LYS A 90 12.85 -1.78 21.78
C LYS A 90 13.70 -1.85 23.07
N GLY A 91 14.52 -2.89 23.23
CA GLY A 91 15.37 -3.09 24.40
C GLY A 91 16.60 -2.18 24.39
N ASN A 92 17.01 -1.71 25.57
CA ASN A 92 18.29 -1.02 25.70
C ASN A 92 19.48 -2.01 25.65
N VAL A 93 20.69 -1.49 25.48
CA VAL A 93 21.91 -2.32 25.35
C VAL A 93 22.10 -3.24 26.56
N ASP A 94 21.77 -2.78 27.76
CA ASP A 94 21.86 -3.55 29.01
C ASP A 94 20.92 -4.77 29.02
N GLU A 95 19.66 -4.55 28.65
CA GLU A 95 18.63 -5.57 28.53
C GLU A 95 18.95 -6.58 27.44
N LYS A 96 19.49 -6.11 26.30
CA LYS A 96 19.96 -6.97 25.21
C LYS A 96 21.15 -7.84 25.63
N ILE A 97 22.10 -7.29 26.39
CA ILE A 97 23.22 -8.07 26.96
C ILE A 97 22.70 -9.12 27.95
N LYS A 98 21.74 -8.77 28.81
CA LYS A 98 21.08 -9.72 29.72
C LYS A 98 20.35 -10.83 28.96
N PHE A 99 19.71 -10.49 27.84
CA PHE A 99 19.05 -11.46 26.99
C PHE A 99 20.05 -12.46 26.37
N LEU A 100 21.17 -11.97 25.83
CA LEU A 100 22.26 -12.83 25.31
C LEU A 100 22.87 -13.70 26.40
N TRP A 101 23.06 -13.16 27.60
CA TRP A 101 23.50 -13.94 28.75
C TRP A 101 22.54 -15.10 29.03
N THR A 102 21.25 -14.81 29.15
CA THR A 102 20.21 -15.83 29.37
C THR A 102 20.19 -16.88 28.27
N LEU A 103 20.36 -16.47 27.01
CA LEU A 103 20.45 -17.37 25.86
C LEU A 103 21.63 -18.35 25.99
N TYR A 104 22.84 -17.84 26.25
CA TYR A 104 24.04 -18.68 26.38
C TYR A 104 24.02 -19.56 27.62
N VAL A 105 23.42 -19.09 28.70
CA VAL A 105 23.31 -19.82 29.96
C VAL A 105 22.25 -20.92 29.89
N ASN A 106 21.08 -20.65 29.31
CA ASN A 106 20.00 -21.64 29.20
C ASN A 106 20.40 -22.85 28.34
N ASN A 107 21.36 -22.67 27.43
CA ASN A 107 21.90 -23.75 26.60
C ASN A 107 23.01 -24.57 27.31
N GLN A 108 23.13 -24.44 28.63
CA GLN A 108 24.03 -25.21 29.49
C GLN A 108 23.20 -26.13 30.37
N GLY A 109 23.56 -27.40 30.47
CA GLY A 109 22.82 -28.38 31.29
C GLY A 109 22.99 -28.21 32.80
N ASP A 110 23.42 -27.04 33.26
CA ASP A 110 23.86 -26.78 34.63
C ASP A 110 23.32 -25.43 35.17
N ASN A 111 23.37 -25.20 36.47
CA ASN A 111 22.74 -24.03 37.10
C ASN A 111 23.27 -22.71 36.51
N GLY A 112 22.33 -21.89 36.01
CA GLY A 112 22.59 -20.76 35.13
C GLY A 112 23.24 -19.51 35.73
N THR A 113 24.29 -19.70 36.52
CA THR A 113 25.03 -18.64 37.22
C THR A 113 26.29 -18.20 36.47
N TYR A 114 26.85 -19.07 35.62
CA TYR A 114 28.08 -18.82 34.88
C TYR A 114 27.93 -19.26 33.43
N ILE A 115 28.75 -18.70 32.53
CA ILE A 115 28.96 -19.27 31.20
C ILE A 115 30.26 -20.06 31.24
N TYR A 116 30.21 -21.35 30.89
CA TYR A 116 31.39 -22.20 30.78
C TYR A 116 32.04 -22.10 29.39
N LYS A 117 33.38 -22.08 29.36
CA LYS A 117 34.18 -21.93 28.13
C LYS A 117 33.86 -22.99 27.09
N ARG A 118 33.73 -24.24 27.53
CA ARG A 118 33.37 -25.39 26.68
C ARG A 118 32.02 -25.20 26.00
N ASP A 119 30.99 -24.82 26.78
CA ASP A 119 29.64 -24.68 26.27
C ASP A 119 29.50 -23.43 25.38
N PHE A 120 30.18 -22.34 25.73
CA PHE A 120 30.27 -21.16 24.86
C PHE A 120 30.98 -21.46 23.54
N ALA A 121 32.08 -22.23 23.55
CA ALA A 121 32.78 -22.66 22.34
C ALA A 121 31.89 -23.51 21.43
N ARG A 122 31.09 -24.41 22.00
CA ARG A 122 30.08 -25.19 21.24
C ARG A 122 29.03 -24.27 20.63
N ASN A 123 28.53 -23.29 21.38
CA ASN A 123 27.52 -22.35 20.90
C ASN A 123 28.04 -21.50 19.74
N LEU A 124 29.27 -20.99 19.85
CA LEU A 124 29.95 -20.31 18.75
C LEU A 124 29.96 -21.20 17.49
N HIS A 125 30.43 -22.44 17.59
CA HIS A 125 30.49 -23.36 16.45
C HIS A 125 29.11 -23.60 15.78
N LEU A 126 28.05 -23.71 16.57
CA LEU A 126 26.68 -23.88 16.07
C LEU A 126 26.17 -22.61 15.37
N GLU A 127 26.41 -21.41 15.94
CA GLU A 127 26.05 -20.14 15.29
C GLU A 127 26.66 -20.03 13.87
N TYR A 128 27.91 -20.44 13.68
CA TYR A 128 28.57 -20.38 12.36
C TYR A 128 28.12 -21.45 11.38
N THR A 129 27.59 -22.57 11.88
CA THR A 129 27.12 -23.66 11.00
C THR A 129 25.70 -23.37 10.51
N SER A 130 24.89 -22.72 11.35
CA SER A 130 23.48 -22.48 11.08
C SER A 130 23.20 -21.11 10.43
N LEU A 131 24.03 -20.07 10.62
CA LEU A 131 23.78 -18.71 10.10
C LEU A 131 24.73 -18.32 8.94
N PRO A 132 24.29 -17.51 7.95
CA PRO A 132 25.08 -17.18 6.75
C PRO A 132 26.39 -16.44 7.06
N LEU A 133 27.43 -16.82 6.31
CA LEU A 133 28.86 -16.61 6.57
C LEU A 133 29.30 -15.27 7.19
N THR A 134 29.91 -15.34 8.37
CA THR A 134 31.00 -14.44 8.76
C THR A 134 32.19 -15.24 9.32
N GLY A 135 33.25 -15.38 8.52
CA GLY A 135 34.64 -15.63 8.92
C GLY A 135 34.90 -16.68 10.03
N SER A 136 35.23 -17.91 9.62
CA SER A 136 35.66 -19.03 10.46
C SER A 136 36.97 -18.85 11.25
N GLN A 137 37.54 -17.64 11.34
CA GLN A 137 38.91 -17.41 11.85
C GLN A 137 39.01 -16.78 13.25
N ARG A 138 37.93 -16.36 13.92
CA ARG A 138 38.02 -15.61 15.20
C ARG A 138 37.65 -16.36 16.48
N ASN A 139 37.17 -17.61 16.44
CA ASN A 139 36.67 -18.31 17.64
C ASN A 139 37.70 -18.44 18.76
N ALA A 140 38.95 -18.73 18.40
CA ALA A 140 40.04 -18.81 19.38
C ALA A 140 40.31 -17.45 20.05
N GLU A 141 40.26 -16.36 19.29
CA GLU A 141 40.46 -15.00 19.79
C GLU A 141 39.31 -14.55 20.70
N ILE A 142 38.07 -14.87 20.33
CA ILE A 142 36.87 -14.60 21.14
C ILE A 142 36.97 -15.34 22.48
N LEU A 143 37.30 -16.63 22.46
CA LEU A 143 37.45 -17.43 23.67
C LEU A 143 38.61 -16.95 24.55
N LEU A 144 39.73 -16.57 23.95
CA LEU A 144 40.87 -16.02 24.68
C LEU A 144 40.57 -14.64 25.28
N SER A 145 39.86 -13.78 24.57
CA SER A 145 39.52 -12.43 25.05
C SER A 145 38.46 -12.43 26.16
N LEU A 146 37.46 -13.30 26.09
CA LEU A 146 36.41 -13.39 27.11
C LEU A 146 36.85 -14.20 28.34
N PHE A 147 37.49 -15.35 28.15
CA PHE A 147 37.80 -16.29 29.24
C PHE A 147 39.25 -16.19 29.72
N GLY A 148 40.19 -15.83 28.85
CA GLY A 148 41.63 -15.95 29.13
C GLY A 148 41.98 -17.35 29.64
N PRO A 149 42.63 -17.47 30.82
CA PRO A 149 42.96 -18.75 31.45
C PRO A 149 41.79 -19.38 32.25
N ALA A 150 40.67 -18.66 32.43
CA ALA A 150 39.54 -19.16 33.21
C ALA A 150 38.66 -20.13 32.40
N GLU A 151 37.97 -21.04 33.09
CA GLU A 151 37.03 -21.98 32.46
C GLU A 151 35.58 -21.50 32.50
N LYS A 152 35.31 -20.39 33.20
CA LYS A 152 33.97 -19.81 33.35
C LYS A 152 34.01 -18.29 33.52
N VAL A 153 32.94 -17.62 33.14
CA VAL A 153 32.77 -16.16 33.29
C VAL A 153 31.47 -15.82 34.00
N THR A 154 31.48 -14.71 34.75
CA THR A 154 30.29 -14.12 35.39
C THR A 154 29.56 -13.17 34.46
N PHE A 155 28.34 -12.78 34.83
CA PHE A 155 27.56 -11.79 34.07
C PHE A 155 28.31 -10.46 33.94
N ASP A 156 28.93 -9.95 35.02
CA ASP A 156 29.65 -8.68 34.97
C ASP A 156 30.86 -8.74 34.02
N GLN A 157 31.59 -9.86 34.02
CA GLN A 157 32.70 -10.08 33.10
C GLN A 157 32.23 -10.16 31.64
N PHE A 158 31.17 -10.93 31.39
CA PHE A 158 30.57 -11.05 30.06
C PHE A 158 30.04 -9.71 29.56
N ARG A 159 29.36 -8.95 30.42
CA ARG A 159 28.82 -7.63 30.11
C ARG A 159 29.93 -6.64 29.77
N SER A 160 30.97 -6.52 30.61
CA SER A 160 32.09 -5.61 30.36
C SER A 160 32.81 -5.95 29.06
N TRP A 161 32.99 -7.24 28.77
CA TRP A 161 33.58 -7.70 27.52
C TRP A 161 32.70 -7.36 26.31
N LEU A 162 31.39 -7.64 26.38
CA LEU A 162 30.46 -7.46 25.26
C LEU A 162 30.19 -5.98 24.92
N LEU A 163 30.33 -5.08 25.90
CA LEU A 163 30.30 -3.64 25.67
C LEU A 163 31.47 -3.14 24.80
N ILE A 164 32.61 -3.85 24.83
CA ILE A 164 33.80 -3.55 24.03
C ILE A 164 33.75 -4.28 22.69
N HIS A 165 33.32 -5.55 22.70
CA HIS A 165 33.27 -6.43 21.53
C HIS A 165 31.82 -6.72 21.08
N LYS A 166 31.08 -5.68 20.69
CA LYS A 166 29.64 -5.80 20.32
C LYS A 166 29.41 -6.79 19.17
N ASP A 167 30.38 -6.97 18.27
CA ASP A 167 30.34 -7.84 17.10
C ASP A 167 31.05 -9.19 17.31
N ALA A 168 31.34 -9.58 18.56
CA ALA A 168 32.10 -10.78 18.86
C ALA A 168 31.42 -12.08 18.41
N THR A 169 30.10 -12.18 18.49
CA THR A 169 29.33 -13.36 18.04
C THR A 169 28.33 -12.95 16.96
N VAL A 170 27.79 -13.93 16.21
CA VAL A 170 26.78 -13.63 15.19
C VAL A 170 25.53 -13.06 15.86
N LEU A 171 25.13 -13.64 17.01
CA LEU A 171 24.01 -13.15 17.80
C LEU A 171 24.27 -11.79 18.46
N SER A 172 25.48 -11.53 18.95
CA SER A 172 25.81 -10.22 19.53
C SER A 172 25.86 -9.15 18.44
N LYS A 173 26.45 -9.47 17.29
CA LYS A 173 26.43 -8.59 16.12
C LYS A 173 24.99 -8.33 15.67
N TRP A 174 24.15 -9.34 15.56
CA TRP A 174 22.76 -9.17 15.17
C TRP A 174 21.97 -8.30 16.17
N LEU A 175 22.13 -8.53 17.47
CA LEU A 175 21.31 -7.87 18.49
C LEU A 175 21.84 -6.49 18.91
N LEU A 176 23.16 -6.31 18.92
CA LEU A 176 23.86 -5.13 19.45
C LEU A 176 24.51 -4.25 18.37
N SER A 177 24.59 -4.70 17.11
CA SER A 177 25.05 -3.81 16.05
C SER A 177 24.06 -2.66 15.89
N GLU A 178 24.59 -1.44 15.84
CA GLU A 178 23.85 -0.21 15.56
C GLU A 178 23.44 -0.11 14.08
N VAL A 179 23.27 -1.25 13.41
CA VAL A 179 22.41 -1.32 12.22
C VAL A 179 20.99 -1.17 12.76
N ASN A 180 20.54 0.07 12.68
CA ASN A 180 19.30 0.66 13.16
C ASN A 180 18.02 -0.08 12.72
N VAL A 181 17.79 -1.33 13.15
CA VAL A 181 16.45 -1.94 13.03
C VAL A 181 15.40 -1.16 13.84
N ALA A 182 15.84 -0.38 14.84
CA ALA A 182 14.95 0.45 15.67
C ALA A 182 14.91 1.95 15.31
N GLN A 183 15.88 2.52 14.58
CA GLN A 183 15.73 3.90 14.03
C GLN A 183 15.15 3.89 12.60
N ASP A 184 15.10 2.75 11.91
CA ASP A 184 14.22 2.54 10.75
C ASP A 184 12.72 2.49 11.10
N LEU A 185 12.34 2.82 12.34
CA LEU A 185 10.95 3.13 12.70
C LEU A 185 10.61 4.63 12.62
N GLU A 186 11.59 5.52 12.42
CA GLU A 186 11.30 6.94 12.11
C GLU A 186 11.33 7.23 10.61
N THR A 187 12.08 6.47 9.81
CA THR A 187 11.88 6.41 8.36
C THR A 187 10.95 5.24 8.06
N PRO A 188 9.68 5.47 7.71
CA PRO A 188 8.77 4.37 7.39
C PRO A 188 9.42 3.47 6.33
N THR A 189 9.45 2.16 6.57
CA THR A 189 9.85 1.16 5.56
C THR A 189 9.14 1.44 4.23
N PHE A 190 9.67 0.95 3.11
CA PHE A 190 9.04 1.15 1.80
C PHE A 190 7.52 0.86 1.81
N TYR A 191 7.10 -0.23 2.48
CA TYR A 191 5.70 -0.60 2.67
C TYR A 191 4.95 0.30 3.65
N GLN A 192 5.58 0.77 4.73
CA GLN A 192 4.98 1.75 5.65
C GLN A 192 4.82 3.13 5.01
N SER A 193 5.76 3.51 4.14
CA SER A 193 5.71 4.77 3.39
C SER A 193 4.53 4.71 2.42
N LEU A 194 4.40 3.60 1.68
CA LEU A 194 3.26 3.37 0.82
C LEU A 194 1.94 3.28 1.60
N ALA A 195 1.89 2.56 2.73
CA ALA A 195 0.71 2.50 3.60
C ALA A 195 0.36 3.86 4.22
N GLY A 196 1.34 4.75 4.38
CA GLY A 196 1.13 6.10 4.90
C GLY A 196 0.55 7.07 3.87
N VAL A 197 0.84 6.86 2.57
CA VAL A 197 0.33 7.69 1.47
C VAL A 197 -0.87 7.08 0.74
N THR A 198 -1.21 5.83 1.05
CA THR A 198 -2.36 5.11 0.51
C THR A 198 -3.32 4.75 1.63
N HIS A 199 -4.55 4.38 1.28
CA HIS A 199 -5.52 3.83 2.23
C HIS A 199 -5.34 2.32 2.42
N LEU A 200 -4.18 1.75 2.05
CA LEU A 200 -3.86 0.32 2.10
C LEU A 200 -3.12 -0.02 3.40
N GLU A 201 -3.36 -1.21 3.96
CA GLU A 201 -2.53 -1.73 5.06
C GLU A 201 -1.21 -2.32 4.51
N GLU A 202 -0.15 -2.38 5.32
CA GLU A 202 1.12 -3.00 4.93
C GLU A 202 0.94 -4.43 4.37
N ARG A 203 0.00 -5.19 4.94
CA ARG A 203 -0.35 -6.53 4.46
C ARG A 203 -0.89 -6.51 3.03
N ASP A 204 -1.75 -5.54 2.72
CA ASP A 204 -2.34 -5.40 1.39
C ASP A 204 -1.26 -5.09 0.36
N ILE A 205 -0.30 -4.24 0.73
CA ILE A 205 0.82 -3.85 -0.14
C ILE A 205 1.74 -5.06 -0.41
N ILE A 206 1.98 -5.91 0.59
CA ILE A 206 2.76 -7.15 0.42
C ILE A 206 2.03 -8.14 -0.49
N GLU A 207 0.71 -8.27 -0.37
CA GLU A 207 -0.08 -9.14 -1.26
C GLU A 207 -0.13 -8.57 -2.69
N LEU A 208 -0.25 -7.24 -2.84
CA LEU A 208 -0.20 -6.54 -4.12
C LEU A 208 1.15 -6.71 -4.81
N GLU A 209 2.26 -6.69 -4.07
CA GLU A 209 3.59 -6.91 -4.65
C GLU A 209 3.67 -8.28 -5.32
N LYS A 210 3.17 -9.32 -4.66
CA LYS A 210 3.11 -10.67 -5.26
C LYS A 210 2.28 -10.70 -6.53
N CYS A 211 1.13 -10.00 -6.52
CA CYS A 211 0.26 -9.89 -7.69
C CYS A 211 0.95 -9.13 -8.83
N PHE A 212 1.55 -7.98 -8.54
CA PHE A 212 2.30 -7.16 -9.49
C PHE A 212 3.39 -7.95 -10.22
N TRP A 213 4.23 -8.68 -9.47
CA TRP A 213 5.27 -9.50 -10.07
C TRP A 213 4.70 -10.66 -10.89
N THR A 214 3.56 -11.23 -10.48
CA THR A 214 2.89 -12.29 -11.25
C THR A 214 2.39 -11.75 -12.59
N LEU A 215 1.71 -10.60 -12.58
CA LEU A 215 1.21 -9.95 -13.79
C LEU A 215 2.36 -9.52 -14.71
N ARG A 216 3.41 -8.91 -14.14
CA ARG A 216 4.59 -8.46 -14.89
C ARG A 216 5.37 -9.63 -15.53
N ASN A 217 5.47 -10.77 -14.85
CA ASN A 217 6.12 -11.96 -15.40
C ASN A 217 5.28 -12.66 -16.47
N ALA A 218 3.95 -12.50 -16.43
CA ALA A 218 3.06 -12.98 -17.48
C ALA A 218 3.04 -12.06 -18.70
N ALA A 219 3.43 -10.79 -18.54
CA ALA A 219 3.50 -9.82 -19.63
C ALA A 219 4.61 -10.17 -20.64
N PRO A 220 4.31 -10.19 -21.95
CA PRO A 220 5.28 -10.53 -22.99
C PRO A 220 6.44 -9.51 -23.10
N THR A 221 6.21 -8.28 -22.67
CA THR A 221 7.20 -7.19 -22.66
C THR A 221 8.03 -7.13 -21.37
N GLY A 222 7.65 -7.89 -20.33
CA GLY A 222 8.29 -7.86 -19.02
C GLY A 222 7.99 -6.59 -18.21
N GLN A 223 7.02 -5.79 -18.64
CA GLN A 223 6.49 -4.59 -17.97
C GLN A 223 4.95 -4.64 -17.99
N LEU A 224 4.31 -3.93 -17.07
CA LEU A 224 2.85 -3.77 -17.11
C LEU A 224 2.48 -2.62 -18.04
N ASP A 225 2.44 -2.90 -19.34
CA ASP A 225 1.99 -1.96 -20.36
C ASP A 225 0.49 -2.08 -20.63
N ALA A 226 -0.03 -1.15 -21.45
CA ALA A 226 -1.42 -1.14 -21.87
C ALA A 226 -1.81 -2.45 -22.59
N GLU A 227 -0.90 -3.07 -23.35
CA GLU A 227 -1.17 -4.34 -24.05
C GLU A 227 -1.37 -5.51 -23.06
N SER A 228 -0.63 -5.52 -21.96
CA SER A 228 -0.69 -6.54 -20.91
C SER A 228 -1.90 -6.35 -20.00
N LEU A 229 -2.26 -5.10 -19.67
CA LEU A 229 -3.38 -4.78 -18.80
C LEU A 229 -4.74 -4.77 -19.53
N SER A 230 -4.78 -4.42 -20.82
CA SER A 230 -6.03 -4.37 -21.59
C SER A 230 -6.87 -5.66 -21.56
N PRO A 231 -6.31 -6.86 -21.82
CA PRO A 231 -7.08 -8.11 -21.80
C PRO A 231 -7.48 -8.53 -20.38
N LEU A 232 -6.86 -7.94 -19.36
CA LEU A 232 -7.16 -8.21 -17.96
C LEU A 232 -8.32 -7.33 -17.47
N LEU A 233 -8.39 -6.08 -17.95
CA LEU A 233 -9.45 -5.13 -17.60
C LEU A 233 -10.73 -5.34 -18.42
N SER A 234 -10.65 -5.98 -19.61
CA SER A 234 -11.80 -6.19 -20.50
C SER A 234 -11.90 -7.64 -20.98
N PRO A 235 -13.07 -8.30 -20.82
CA PRO A 235 -14.28 -7.89 -20.07
C PRO A 235 -14.04 -8.03 -18.55
N PRO A 236 -14.52 -7.11 -17.69
CA PRO A 236 -15.84 -6.47 -17.78
C PRO A 236 -15.87 -4.95 -18.05
N LEU A 237 -14.72 -4.26 -18.14
CA LEU A 237 -14.69 -2.84 -18.48
C LEU A 237 -14.87 -2.62 -20.00
N PRO A 238 -15.67 -1.62 -20.45
CA PRO A 238 -15.77 -1.28 -21.87
C PRO A 238 -14.41 -0.92 -22.46
N ALA A 239 -14.11 -1.39 -23.68
CA ALA A 239 -12.81 -1.16 -24.33
C ALA A 239 -12.41 0.33 -24.42
N ALA A 240 -13.38 1.23 -24.55
CA ALA A 240 -13.15 2.68 -24.55
C ALA A 240 -12.64 3.22 -23.21
N ALA A 241 -13.03 2.60 -22.09
CA ALA A 241 -12.60 2.98 -20.75
C ALA A 241 -11.28 2.33 -20.31
N VAL A 242 -10.83 1.27 -20.99
CA VAL A 242 -9.59 0.54 -20.65
C VAL A 242 -8.36 1.41 -20.87
N ALA A 243 -8.29 2.13 -21.99
CA ALA A 243 -7.18 3.04 -22.27
C ALA A 243 -7.10 4.16 -21.23
N GLY A 244 -8.24 4.73 -20.87
CA GLY A 244 -8.36 5.72 -19.80
C GLY A 244 -7.97 5.17 -18.43
N ALA A 245 -8.39 3.93 -18.11
CA ALA A 245 -8.03 3.26 -16.87
C ALA A 245 -6.51 3.06 -16.77
N PHE A 246 -5.87 2.60 -17.85
CA PHE A 246 -4.42 2.49 -17.90
C PHE A 246 -3.72 3.83 -17.65
N LEU A 247 -4.14 4.90 -18.33
CA LEU A 247 -3.59 6.24 -18.14
C LEU A 247 -3.85 6.80 -16.74
N ALA A 248 -4.96 6.42 -16.10
CA ALA A 248 -5.25 6.79 -14.72
C ALA A 248 -4.32 6.09 -13.71
N PHE A 249 -3.77 4.92 -14.04
CA PHE A 249 -2.74 4.24 -13.26
C PHE A 249 -1.33 4.75 -13.57
N ASP A 250 -0.99 4.96 -14.86
CA ASP A 250 0.30 5.47 -15.33
C ASP A 250 0.40 7.00 -15.12
N GLU A 251 0.65 7.41 -13.87
CA GLU A 251 0.69 8.82 -13.48
C GLU A 251 1.92 9.56 -14.05
N ASN A 252 3.01 8.85 -14.32
CA ASN A 252 4.23 9.43 -14.88
C ASN A 252 4.24 9.46 -16.43
N ARG A 253 3.30 8.77 -17.08
CA ARG A 253 3.14 8.65 -18.55
C ARG A 253 4.34 8.04 -19.27
N ASP A 254 5.03 7.11 -18.61
CA ASP A 254 6.16 6.40 -19.20
C ASP A 254 5.73 5.19 -20.06
N GLY A 255 4.42 4.90 -20.12
CA GLY A 255 3.84 3.83 -20.91
C GLY A 255 3.78 2.49 -20.17
N HIS A 256 4.14 2.47 -18.88
CA HIS A 256 4.11 1.30 -18.02
C HIS A 256 3.61 1.67 -16.62
N VAL A 257 2.90 0.76 -15.96
CA VAL A 257 2.48 0.95 -14.56
C VAL A 257 3.52 0.35 -13.64
N ASP A 258 4.16 1.18 -12.82
CA ASP A 258 5.08 0.73 -11.78
C ASP A 258 4.35 0.23 -10.52
N PHE A 259 5.10 -0.37 -9.58
CA PHE A 259 4.50 -0.92 -8.37
C PHE A 259 3.87 0.16 -7.47
N LYS A 260 4.47 1.37 -7.40
CA LYS A 260 3.96 2.46 -6.58
C LYS A 260 2.68 3.03 -7.19
N GLU A 261 2.66 3.21 -8.50
CA GLU A 261 1.51 3.64 -9.30
C GLU A 261 0.35 2.68 -9.18
N LEU A 262 0.61 1.37 -9.23
CA LEU A 262 -0.40 0.35 -8.99
C LEU A 262 -0.99 0.48 -7.58
N CYS A 263 -0.16 0.62 -6.55
CA CYS A 263 -0.63 0.80 -5.16
C CYS A 263 -1.45 2.08 -4.97
N CYS A 264 -0.98 3.21 -5.49
CA CYS A 264 -1.66 4.50 -5.38
C CYS A 264 -2.99 4.51 -6.15
N GLY A 265 -3.00 4.00 -7.39
CA GLY A 265 -4.20 3.92 -8.21
C GLY A 265 -5.25 2.99 -7.59
N LEU A 266 -4.85 1.81 -7.10
CA LEU A 266 -5.74 0.88 -6.43
C LEU A 266 -6.30 1.46 -5.12
N SER A 267 -5.46 2.16 -4.37
CA SER A 267 -5.89 2.89 -3.18
C SER A 267 -6.98 3.91 -3.51
N ALA A 268 -6.76 4.76 -4.51
CA ALA A 268 -7.71 5.79 -4.91
C ALA A 268 -9.01 5.21 -5.49
N ALA A 269 -8.92 4.11 -6.24
CA ALA A 269 -10.07 3.44 -6.85
C ALA A 269 -10.94 2.66 -5.84
N CYS A 270 -10.32 2.03 -4.83
CA CYS A 270 -10.97 1.01 -4.01
C CYS A 270 -11.06 1.32 -2.52
N ARG A 271 -10.00 1.85 -1.91
CA ARG A 271 -9.92 2.04 -0.44
C ARG A 271 -10.15 3.50 -0.01
N GLY A 272 -10.01 4.45 -0.93
CA GLY A 272 -10.23 5.86 -0.66
C GLY A 272 -11.70 6.21 -0.39
N PRO A 273 -11.97 7.36 0.26
CA PRO A 273 -13.32 7.88 0.41
C PRO A 273 -13.97 8.11 -0.96
N ARG A 274 -15.31 8.18 -1.00
CA ARG A 274 -16.07 8.36 -2.25
C ARG A 274 -15.54 9.50 -3.13
N THR A 275 -15.11 10.60 -2.52
CA THR A 275 -14.51 11.74 -3.23
C THR A 275 -13.22 11.37 -3.98
N GLU A 276 -12.34 10.55 -3.40
CA GLU A 276 -11.14 10.07 -4.08
C GLU A 276 -11.47 9.09 -5.21
N ARG A 277 -12.45 8.21 -4.99
CA ARG A 277 -12.93 7.29 -6.04
C ARG A 277 -13.51 8.04 -7.23
N LEU A 278 -14.25 9.12 -6.98
CA LEU A 278 -14.75 10.02 -8.02
C LEU A 278 -13.63 10.77 -8.73
N LYS A 279 -12.59 11.22 -8.02
CA LYS A 279 -11.40 11.82 -8.65
C LYS A 279 -10.66 10.82 -9.53
N PHE A 280 -10.53 9.57 -9.09
CA PHE A 280 -9.95 8.50 -9.90
C PHE A 280 -10.80 8.22 -11.15
N CYS A 281 -12.12 8.18 -11.00
CA CYS A 281 -13.07 8.06 -12.11
C CYS A 281 -12.90 9.20 -13.13
N PHE A 282 -12.75 10.44 -12.68
CA PHE A 282 -12.46 11.58 -13.55
C PHE A 282 -11.16 11.38 -14.34
N LYS A 283 -10.08 10.92 -13.68
CA LYS A 283 -8.80 10.62 -14.33
C LYS A 283 -8.91 9.58 -15.46
N ILE A 284 -9.89 8.67 -15.40
CA ILE A 284 -10.12 7.69 -16.48
C ILE A 284 -10.61 8.39 -17.76
N PHE A 285 -11.36 9.47 -17.63
CA PHE A 285 -11.93 10.19 -18.78
C PHE A 285 -11.05 11.35 -19.25
N ASP A 286 -10.21 11.88 -18.38
CA ASP A 286 -9.23 12.93 -18.65
C ASP A 286 -7.97 12.34 -19.33
N LEU A 287 -8.06 12.14 -20.65
CA LEU A 287 -7.04 11.42 -21.42
C LEU A 287 -5.77 12.25 -21.59
N ASP A 288 -5.88 13.57 -21.65
CA ASP A 288 -4.72 14.47 -21.76
C ASP A 288 -4.17 14.96 -20.40
N SER A 289 -4.87 14.67 -19.30
CA SER A 289 -4.52 15.00 -17.91
C SER A 289 -4.27 16.49 -17.70
N ASP A 290 -5.01 17.33 -18.41
CA ASP A 290 -5.00 18.77 -18.22
C ASP A 290 -5.89 19.22 -17.04
N GLY A 291 -6.64 18.29 -16.44
CA GLY A 291 -7.53 18.51 -15.31
C GLY A 291 -8.92 19.02 -15.70
N VAL A 292 -9.25 19.07 -16.99
CA VAL A 292 -10.55 19.48 -17.52
C VAL A 292 -11.02 18.53 -18.63
N LEU A 293 -12.27 18.08 -18.58
CA LEU A 293 -12.80 17.26 -19.68
C LEU A 293 -13.23 18.16 -20.83
N ASN A 294 -12.54 18.06 -21.95
CA ASN A 294 -12.94 18.74 -23.18
C ASN A 294 -14.21 18.10 -23.77
N LYS A 295 -14.83 18.76 -24.75
CA LYS A 295 -16.09 18.27 -25.37
C LYS A 295 -16.02 16.81 -25.82
N LYS A 296 -14.89 16.35 -26.37
CA LYS A 296 -14.76 14.98 -26.87
C LYS A 296 -14.73 13.99 -25.71
N GLU A 297 -13.89 14.26 -24.71
CA GLU A 297 -13.79 13.44 -23.49
C GLU A 297 -15.10 13.41 -22.71
N LEU A 298 -15.84 14.51 -22.70
CA LEU A 298 -17.15 14.59 -22.06
C LEU A 298 -18.20 13.71 -22.75
N ILE A 299 -18.22 13.70 -24.09
CA ILE A 299 -19.11 12.83 -24.86
C ILE A 299 -18.74 11.36 -24.61
N ASP A 300 -17.45 11.03 -24.63
CA ASP A 300 -16.95 9.68 -24.37
C ASP A 300 -17.30 9.23 -22.94
N MET A 301 -17.11 10.11 -21.95
CA MET A 301 -17.49 9.88 -20.55
C MET A 301 -18.98 9.54 -20.43
N VAL A 302 -19.86 10.41 -20.94
CA VAL A 302 -21.32 10.20 -20.82
C VAL A 302 -21.73 8.92 -21.55
N GLY A 303 -21.15 8.64 -22.73
CA GLY A 303 -21.40 7.40 -23.46
C GLY A 303 -21.03 6.15 -22.66
N ILE A 304 -19.84 6.12 -22.07
CA ILE A 304 -19.36 5.00 -21.24
C ILE A 304 -20.25 4.83 -19.99
N LEU A 305 -20.52 5.92 -19.26
CA LEU A 305 -21.36 5.87 -18.05
C LEU A 305 -22.77 5.37 -18.36
N CYS A 306 -23.39 5.83 -19.46
CA CYS A 306 -24.69 5.35 -19.88
C CYS A 306 -24.68 3.87 -20.25
N THR A 307 -23.68 3.40 -20.98
CA THR A 307 -23.57 1.98 -21.33
C THR A 307 -23.51 1.11 -20.08
N VAL A 308 -22.62 1.44 -19.13
CA VAL A 308 -22.45 0.67 -17.89
C VAL A 308 -23.69 0.73 -17.00
N ALA A 309 -24.30 1.92 -16.85
CA ALA A 309 -25.53 2.07 -16.06
C ALA A 309 -26.70 1.29 -16.68
N ASN A 310 -26.86 1.32 -18.00
CA ASN A 310 -27.91 0.57 -18.70
C ASN A 310 -27.69 -0.94 -18.67
N GLU A 311 -26.44 -1.41 -18.72
CA GLU A 311 -26.10 -2.83 -18.54
C GLU A 311 -26.41 -3.30 -17.12
N SER A 312 -26.06 -2.50 -16.11
CA SER A 312 -26.41 -2.78 -14.71
C SER A 312 -27.93 -2.86 -14.51
N LEU A 313 -28.71 -1.93 -15.08
CA LEU A 313 -30.17 -1.95 -15.04
C LEU A 313 -30.77 -3.20 -15.70
N LYS A 314 -30.25 -3.62 -16.85
CA LYS A 314 -30.70 -4.86 -17.53
C LYS A 314 -30.46 -6.09 -16.67
N ASN A 315 -29.31 -6.17 -16.01
CA ASN A 315 -28.97 -7.29 -15.15
C ASN A 315 -29.83 -7.34 -13.89
N GLN A 316 -30.20 -6.19 -13.32
CA GLN A 316 -31.14 -6.12 -12.19
C GLN A 316 -32.57 -6.51 -12.59
N SER A 317 -33.04 -6.07 -13.76
CA SER A 317 -34.36 -6.45 -14.28
C SER A 317 -34.48 -7.96 -14.54
N SER A 318 -33.39 -8.59 -15.01
CA SER A 318 -33.37 -10.05 -15.26
C SER A 318 -33.44 -10.90 -13.97
N ARG A 319 -33.02 -10.35 -12.81
CA ARG A 319 -33.06 -11.02 -11.50
C ARG A 319 -34.44 -10.97 -10.81
N ALA A 320 -35.34 -10.06 -11.19
CA ALA A 320 -36.62 -9.83 -10.51
C ALA A 320 -37.81 -10.68 -11.02
N SER A 321 -37.56 -11.75 -11.78
CA SER A 321 -38.62 -12.60 -12.35
C SER A 321 -39.18 -13.61 -11.34
N THR A 322 -40.01 -13.15 -10.39
CA THR A 322 -41.09 -14.00 -9.85
C THR A 322 -42.36 -13.75 -10.67
N PRO A 323 -43.07 -14.79 -11.14
CA PRO A 323 -44.27 -14.60 -11.95
C PRO A 323 -45.44 -14.24 -11.02
N SER A 324 -45.76 -12.97 -10.91
CA SER A 324 -47.06 -12.53 -10.42
C SER A 324 -47.78 -11.79 -11.53
N ASP A 325 -48.80 -12.46 -12.08
CA ASP A 325 -49.79 -11.89 -12.99
C ASP A 325 -50.35 -10.58 -12.44
N SER A 326 -50.02 -9.46 -13.08
CA SER A 326 -50.74 -8.19 -13.00
C SER A 326 -50.36 -7.36 -14.21
N ASN A 327 -51.18 -7.41 -15.25
CA ASN A 327 -51.30 -6.30 -16.20
C ASN A 327 -51.71 -5.07 -15.39
N ASP A 328 -50.83 -4.06 -15.36
CA ASP A 328 -51.11 -2.62 -15.33
C ASP A 328 -49.91 -1.89 -14.69
N SER A 329 -49.04 -1.30 -15.52
CA SER A 329 -48.51 0.06 -15.32
C SER A 329 -47.52 0.40 -16.42
N GLU A 330 -47.97 1.25 -17.34
CA GLU A 330 -47.13 2.07 -18.20
C GLU A 330 -46.11 2.85 -17.36
N GLY A 331 -44.86 2.43 -17.44
CA GLY A 331 -43.76 3.01 -16.67
C GLY A 331 -42.48 2.22 -16.89
N LEU A 332 -42.17 1.89 -18.14
CA LEU A 332 -40.87 1.33 -18.51
C LEU A 332 -39.82 2.35 -18.08
N GLU A 333 -39.05 2.06 -17.04
CA GLU A 333 -37.94 2.89 -16.57
C GLU A 333 -37.05 3.20 -17.79
N LYS A 334 -37.07 4.46 -18.23
CA LYS A 334 -36.29 4.91 -19.39
C LYS A 334 -34.83 4.74 -19.02
N GLY A 335 -34.12 3.91 -19.79
CA GLY A 335 -32.66 3.85 -19.72
C GLY A 335 -32.04 5.23 -19.90
N PHE A 336 -30.78 5.37 -19.47
CA PHE A 336 -30.07 6.63 -19.55
C PHE A 336 -29.74 6.96 -21.01
N ASP A 337 -30.16 8.14 -21.45
CA ASP A 337 -29.88 8.69 -22.78
C ASP A 337 -28.71 9.68 -22.70
N PRO A 338 -27.59 9.42 -23.39
CA PRO A 338 -26.43 10.32 -23.43
C PRO A 338 -26.78 11.76 -23.83
N GLU A 339 -27.69 11.97 -24.78
CA GLU A 339 -28.00 13.32 -25.27
C GLU A 339 -28.71 14.16 -24.20
N VAL A 340 -29.64 13.56 -23.47
CA VAL A 340 -30.37 14.21 -22.36
C VAL A 340 -29.40 14.60 -21.24
N ILE A 341 -28.42 13.73 -20.96
CA ILE A 341 -27.41 13.98 -19.93
C ILE A 341 -26.46 15.10 -20.34
N LEU A 342 -26.02 15.13 -21.61
CA LEU A 342 -25.20 16.20 -22.15
C LEU A 342 -25.92 17.56 -22.11
N VAL A 343 -27.24 17.59 -22.36
CA VAL A 343 -28.05 18.80 -22.21
C VAL A 343 -28.10 19.27 -20.76
N ASN A 344 -28.31 18.35 -19.80
CA ASN A 344 -28.33 18.70 -18.38
C ASN A 344 -26.95 19.15 -17.86
N LEU A 345 -25.87 18.67 -18.46
CA LEU A 345 -24.51 19.09 -18.15
C LEU A 345 -24.18 20.48 -18.70
N ARG A 346 -24.82 20.91 -19.80
CA ARG A 346 -24.53 22.19 -20.48
C ARG A 346 -24.49 23.39 -19.54
N ASP A 347 -25.44 23.47 -18.61
CA ASP A 347 -25.55 24.59 -17.66
C ASP A 347 -24.44 24.60 -16.59
N LYS A 348 -23.70 23.50 -16.45
CA LYS A 348 -22.58 23.32 -15.51
C LYS A 348 -21.20 23.40 -16.18
N LEU A 349 -21.12 23.66 -17.49
CA LEU A 349 -19.86 23.72 -18.22
C LEU A 349 -19.22 25.11 -18.13
N VAL A 350 -17.89 25.14 -18.08
CA VAL A 350 -17.09 26.36 -18.08
C VAL A 350 -16.54 26.62 -19.49
N THR A 351 -16.45 27.89 -19.89
CA THR A 351 -15.81 28.27 -21.16
C THR A 351 -14.29 28.33 -20.99
N VAL A 352 -13.57 27.57 -21.79
CA VAL A 352 -12.10 27.55 -21.84
C VAL A 352 -11.63 28.79 -22.61
N PRO A 353 -10.82 29.68 -22.00
CA PRO A 353 -10.30 30.85 -22.68
C PRO A 353 -9.33 30.45 -23.81
N LYS A 354 -9.63 30.85 -25.05
CA LYS A 354 -8.90 30.48 -26.28
C LYS A 354 -7.44 30.94 -26.40
N ASN A 355 -6.77 31.42 -25.34
CA ASN A 355 -5.41 31.97 -25.45
C ASN A 355 -4.43 31.37 -24.44
N GLY A 356 -3.57 30.48 -24.91
CA GLY A 356 -2.38 29.95 -24.21
C GLY A 356 -1.29 31.00 -23.97
N ARG A 357 -1.59 32.08 -23.23
CA ARG A 357 -0.57 33.03 -22.76
C ARG A 357 -0.51 32.97 -21.24
N LYS A 358 0.54 32.34 -20.73
CA LYS A 358 0.92 32.37 -19.29
C LYS A 358 0.85 33.81 -18.77
N PRO A 359 0.21 34.08 -17.61
CA PRO A 359 0.28 35.40 -17.02
C PRO A 359 1.70 35.66 -16.53
N VAL A 360 2.42 36.53 -17.23
CA VAL A 360 3.67 37.10 -16.76
C VAL A 360 3.32 38.08 -15.64
N PHE A 361 3.72 37.75 -14.41
CA PHE A 361 3.69 38.69 -13.30
C PHE A 361 4.74 39.78 -13.56
N GLN A 362 4.31 41.01 -13.79
CA GLN A 362 5.16 42.19 -13.87
C GLN A 362 4.80 43.14 -12.71
N LEU A 363 5.72 43.28 -11.76
CA LEU A 363 5.62 44.21 -10.63
C LEU A 363 6.17 45.58 -11.00
N GLY A 364 5.40 46.64 -10.69
CA GLY A 364 5.92 47.97 -10.37
C GLY A 364 5.83 49.05 -11.46
N PRO A 365 5.39 50.29 -11.14
CA PRO A 365 5.13 51.35 -12.12
C PRO A 365 6.30 52.34 -12.29
N ASN A 366 6.46 52.88 -13.51
CA ASN A 366 6.71 54.29 -13.87
C ASN A 366 7.60 54.46 -15.11
N GLY A 367 7.22 55.44 -15.95
CA GLY A 367 8.19 56.34 -16.60
C GLY A 367 8.33 56.27 -18.13
N ASP A 368 7.57 57.13 -18.80
CA ASP A 368 7.95 58.00 -19.93
C ASP A 368 8.52 57.50 -21.28
N ASN A 369 7.86 58.03 -22.33
CA ASN A 369 8.37 58.55 -23.61
C ASN A 369 8.43 57.70 -24.90
N LYS A 370 7.51 58.10 -25.81
CA LYS A 370 7.67 58.55 -27.22
C LYS A 370 8.06 57.59 -28.35
N GLU A 371 7.20 57.67 -29.40
CA GLU A 371 7.47 57.65 -30.86
C GLU A 371 8.10 56.35 -31.39
N GLU A 372 7.74 55.70 -32.50
CA GLU A 372 7.13 55.99 -33.80
C GLU A 372 6.98 54.54 -34.40
N ILE A 373 6.01 54.12 -35.20
CA ILE A 373 5.97 54.23 -36.67
C ILE A 373 4.68 53.50 -37.11
N SER A 374 3.83 54.23 -37.81
CA SER A 374 2.61 53.78 -38.47
C SER A 374 2.90 53.43 -39.94
N VAL A 375 3.22 52.16 -40.29
CA VAL A 375 3.13 51.69 -41.70
C VAL A 375 2.81 50.18 -41.86
N LEU A 376 2.62 49.39 -40.79
CA LEU A 376 2.38 47.93 -40.91
C LEU A 376 0.94 47.46 -40.60
N LYS A 377 -0.01 48.38 -40.37
CA LYS A 377 -1.37 48.02 -39.93
C LYS A 377 -2.37 47.76 -41.06
N GLU A 378 -2.12 48.21 -42.29
CA GLU A 378 -3.11 48.08 -43.38
C GLU A 378 -2.99 46.78 -44.18
N GLN A 379 -1.87 46.03 -44.08
CA GLN A 379 -1.74 44.71 -44.72
C GLN A 379 -2.17 43.55 -43.81
N GLN A 380 -2.17 43.73 -42.49
CA GLN A 380 -2.64 42.70 -41.54
C GLN A 380 -4.18 42.61 -41.47
N GLN A 381 -4.90 43.72 -41.61
CA GLN A 381 -6.37 43.72 -41.55
C GLN A 381 -7.05 43.00 -42.72
N GLN A 382 -6.41 42.93 -43.90
CA GLN A 382 -6.99 42.22 -45.05
C GLN A 382 -6.77 40.70 -45.00
N GLN A 383 -5.71 40.23 -44.32
CA GLN A 383 -5.50 38.79 -44.08
C GLN A 383 -6.38 38.28 -42.92
N GLU A 384 -6.60 39.09 -41.89
CA GLU A 384 -7.48 38.72 -40.76
C GLU A 384 -8.96 38.62 -41.17
N GLN A 385 -9.43 39.47 -42.10
CA GLN A 385 -10.82 39.40 -42.59
C GLN A 385 -11.10 38.18 -43.48
N GLN A 386 -10.15 37.75 -44.31
CA GLN A 386 -10.33 36.53 -45.13
C GLN A 386 -10.23 35.24 -44.30
N GLN A 387 -9.54 35.27 -43.17
CA GLN A 387 -9.44 34.14 -42.25
C GLN A 387 -10.68 34.06 -41.33
N GLN A 388 -11.26 35.21 -40.93
CA GLN A 388 -12.53 35.26 -40.20
C GLN A 388 -13.73 34.77 -41.03
N GLU A 389 -13.81 35.09 -42.32
CA GLU A 389 -14.91 34.59 -43.18
C GLU A 389 -14.83 33.07 -43.43
N GLN A 390 -13.63 32.48 -43.41
CA GLN A 390 -13.44 31.01 -43.48
C GLN A 390 -13.76 30.32 -42.14
N ASP A 391 -13.43 30.95 -41.01
CA ASP A 391 -13.78 30.44 -39.68
C ASP A 391 -15.29 30.56 -39.37
N GLU A 392 -15.97 31.59 -39.87
CA GLU A 392 -17.43 31.74 -39.71
C GLU A 392 -18.22 30.72 -40.57
N GLN A 393 -17.71 30.33 -41.74
CA GLN A 393 -18.35 29.29 -42.57
C GLN A 393 -18.14 27.87 -42.02
N GLN A 394 -17.07 27.61 -41.26
CA GLN A 394 -16.91 26.34 -40.53
C GLN A 394 -17.65 26.30 -39.18
N GLN A 395 -18.00 27.45 -38.60
CA GLN A 395 -18.78 27.52 -37.35
C GLN A 395 -20.28 27.22 -37.54
N GLN A 396 -20.82 27.35 -38.76
CA GLN A 396 -22.24 27.08 -39.03
C GLN A 396 -22.59 25.60 -39.19
N GLU A 397 -21.62 24.69 -39.39
CA GLU A 397 -21.89 23.26 -39.61
C GLU A 397 -21.76 22.39 -38.33
N ASN A 398 -21.49 22.96 -37.16
CA ASN A 398 -21.22 22.17 -35.96
C ASN A 398 -21.91 22.68 -34.68
N GLU A 399 -23.19 23.05 -34.79
CA GLU A 399 -24.11 23.18 -33.63
C GLU A 399 -24.38 21.79 -33.03
N GLY A 400 -23.37 21.19 -32.42
CA GLY A 400 -23.56 20.08 -31.48
C GLY A 400 -24.12 20.58 -30.16
N LEU A 401 -24.74 19.69 -29.38
CA LEU A 401 -25.37 19.95 -28.07
C LEU A 401 -24.48 20.71 -27.06
N ILE A 402 -23.16 20.68 -27.25
CA ILE A 402 -22.13 21.35 -26.45
C ILE A 402 -21.18 22.12 -27.37
N ALA A 403 -20.83 23.34 -27.00
CA ALA A 403 -19.90 24.17 -27.76
C ALA A 403 -18.45 23.67 -27.59
N ASN A 404 -17.60 23.83 -28.62
CA ASN A 404 -16.23 23.29 -28.62
C ASN A 404 -15.30 23.98 -27.60
N ASP A 405 -15.68 25.15 -27.10
CA ASP A 405 -14.97 25.91 -26.06
C ASP A 405 -15.45 25.57 -24.65
N MET A 406 -16.40 24.65 -24.48
CA MET A 406 -16.87 24.22 -23.17
C MET A 406 -16.05 23.04 -22.65
N ALA A 407 -15.71 23.09 -21.35
CA ALA A 407 -15.07 22.00 -20.63
C ALA A 407 -15.72 21.80 -19.25
N LEU A 408 -15.58 20.59 -18.71
CA LEU A 408 -16.03 20.24 -17.36
C LEU A 408 -14.82 20.12 -16.44
N THR A 409 -14.75 20.95 -15.40
CA THR A 409 -13.66 20.85 -14.42
C THR A 409 -13.88 19.69 -13.46
N LEU A 410 -12.82 19.25 -12.77
CA LEU A 410 -12.94 18.25 -11.71
C LEU A 410 -13.93 18.67 -10.61
N GLU A 411 -13.94 19.95 -10.22
CA GLU A 411 -14.85 20.45 -9.18
C GLU A 411 -16.31 20.35 -9.62
N ASP A 412 -16.60 20.75 -10.87
CA ASP A 412 -17.94 20.68 -11.44
C ASP A 412 -18.41 19.24 -11.63
N PHE A 413 -17.50 18.35 -12.04
CA PHE A 413 -17.77 16.91 -12.13
C PHE A 413 -18.14 16.33 -10.76
N LEU A 414 -17.40 16.67 -9.70
CA LEU A 414 -17.70 16.20 -8.35
C LEU A 414 -19.08 16.67 -7.89
N ILE A 415 -19.42 17.93 -8.11
CA ILE A 415 -20.75 18.48 -7.77
C ILE A 415 -21.84 17.76 -8.57
N TRP A 416 -21.66 17.63 -9.88
CA TRP A 416 -22.61 16.96 -10.78
C TRP A 416 -22.85 15.48 -10.39
N SER A 417 -21.77 14.76 -10.04
CA SER A 417 -21.84 13.35 -9.63
C SER A 417 -22.71 13.12 -8.40
N VAL A 418 -22.74 14.09 -7.47
CA VAL A 418 -23.51 14.00 -6.22
C VAL A 418 -24.93 14.54 -6.40
N GLU A 419 -25.10 15.63 -7.15
CA GLU A 419 -26.41 16.31 -7.28
C GLU A 419 -27.36 15.65 -8.27
N SER A 420 -26.84 15.06 -9.36
CA SER A 420 -27.67 14.72 -10.52
C SER A 420 -27.28 13.44 -11.25
N ALA A 421 -26.09 12.90 -11.01
CA ALA A 421 -25.57 11.76 -11.76
C ALA A 421 -25.16 10.56 -10.88
N GLU A 422 -25.66 10.49 -9.65
CA GLU A 422 -25.35 9.38 -8.74
C GLU A 422 -25.71 8.03 -9.36
N ALA A 423 -26.87 7.91 -9.99
CA ALA A 423 -27.32 6.66 -10.63
C ALA A 423 -26.53 6.28 -11.90
N LEU A 424 -25.79 7.22 -12.49
CA LEU A 424 -24.92 6.99 -13.66
C LEU A 424 -23.50 6.62 -13.25
N VAL A 425 -22.95 7.34 -12.26
CA VAL A 425 -21.56 7.22 -11.86
C VAL A 425 -21.36 6.03 -10.90
N THR A 426 -22.35 5.72 -10.06
CA THR A 426 -22.23 4.62 -9.08
C THR A 426 -22.00 3.24 -9.73
N PRO A 427 -22.77 2.82 -10.76
CA PRO A 427 -22.52 1.55 -11.43
C PRO A 427 -21.10 1.45 -12.03
N PHE A 428 -20.58 2.57 -12.56
CA PHE A 428 -19.22 2.61 -13.09
C PHE A 428 -18.16 2.52 -11.98
N LEU A 429 -18.36 3.20 -10.84
CA LEU A 429 -17.46 3.10 -9.69
C LEU A 429 -17.44 1.69 -9.07
N GLU A 430 -18.57 0.99 -9.09
CA GLU A 430 -18.68 -0.41 -8.67
C GLU A 430 -17.95 -1.33 -9.64
N LEU A 431 -18.13 -1.14 -10.95
CA LEU A 431 -17.41 -1.89 -11.97
C LEU A 431 -15.89 -1.71 -11.85
N VAL A 432 -15.40 -0.47 -11.70
CA VAL A 432 -13.97 -0.19 -11.48
C VAL A 432 -13.48 -0.86 -10.19
N PHE A 433 -14.27 -0.82 -9.12
CA PHE A 433 -13.96 -1.48 -7.86
C PHE A 433 -13.83 -3.00 -8.04
N GLU A 434 -14.78 -3.64 -8.70
CA GLU A 434 -14.78 -5.08 -8.96
C GLU A 434 -13.57 -5.51 -9.80
N VAL A 435 -13.30 -4.82 -10.91
CA VAL A 435 -12.15 -5.07 -11.77
C VAL A 435 -10.86 -5.00 -10.96
N CYS A 436 -10.71 -3.96 -10.13
CA CYS A 436 -9.52 -3.82 -9.27
C CYS A 436 -9.35 -4.95 -8.25
N HIS A 437 -10.44 -5.54 -7.74
CA HIS A 437 -10.35 -6.67 -6.79
C HIS A 437 -10.11 -8.01 -7.48
N ILE A 438 -10.81 -8.28 -8.59
CA ILE A 438 -10.74 -9.54 -9.32
C ILE A 438 -9.42 -9.67 -10.07
N VAL A 439 -9.03 -8.60 -10.76
CA VAL A 439 -7.94 -8.63 -11.74
C VAL A 439 -6.62 -8.24 -11.10
N LEU A 440 -6.62 -7.24 -10.23
CA LEU A 440 -5.41 -6.65 -9.64
C LEU A 440 -5.14 -7.16 -8.21
N GLY A 441 -5.90 -8.17 -7.77
CA GLY A 441 -5.55 -9.02 -6.62
C GLY A 441 -5.78 -8.39 -5.24
N LEU A 442 -6.53 -7.29 -5.15
CA LEU A 442 -6.95 -6.76 -3.86
C LEU A 442 -7.95 -7.69 -3.19
N ARG A 443 -7.60 -8.25 -2.02
CA ARG A 443 -8.57 -8.99 -1.21
C ARG A 443 -9.66 -8.05 -0.68
N PRO A 444 -10.94 -8.45 -0.73
CA PRO A 444 -12.02 -7.66 -0.17
C PRO A 444 -11.83 -7.47 1.34
N GLN A 445 -12.17 -6.29 1.86
CA GLN A 445 -11.98 -5.96 3.28
C GLN A 445 -12.90 -6.78 4.20
N CYS A 446 -13.98 -7.38 3.68
CA CYS A 446 -14.88 -8.22 4.48
C CYS A 446 -15.61 -9.30 3.64
N LYS A 447 -16.04 -10.37 4.31
CA LYS A 447 -16.76 -11.53 3.71
C LYS A 447 -18.07 -11.20 2.97
N HIS A 448 -18.63 -10.01 3.17
CA HIS A 448 -19.83 -9.57 2.44
C HIS A 448 -19.46 -9.09 1.02
N GLN A 449 -18.34 -8.39 0.86
CA GLN A 449 -17.79 -7.99 -0.44
C GLN A 449 -17.27 -9.19 -1.27
N GLU A 450 -16.95 -10.32 -0.64
CA GLU A 450 -16.64 -11.58 -1.33
C GLU A 450 -17.85 -12.17 -2.07
N ARG A 451 -19.09 -11.89 -1.63
CA ARG A 451 -20.31 -12.40 -2.29
C ARG A 451 -20.65 -11.60 -3.54
N ASP A 452 -20.48 -10.27 -3.51
CA ASP A 452 -20.76 -9.41 -4.67
C ASP A 452 -19.75 -9.66 -5.81
N ILE A 453 -18.50 -9.98 -5.47
CA ILE A 453 -17.45 -10.35 -6.43
C ILE A 453 -17.64 -11.77 -7.00
N GLY A 454 -18.26 -12.69 -6.24
CA GLY A 454 -18.49 -14.07 -6.65
C GLY A 454 -19.66 -14.28 -7.61
N GLU A 455 -20.56 -13.30 -7.76
CA GLU A 455 -21.80 -13.44 -8.56
C GLU A 455 -21.63 -13.18 -10.07
N TRP A 456 -20.42 -12.85 -10.54
CA TRP A 456 -20.10 -12.62 -11.95
C TRP A 456 -19.18 -13.67 -12.61
N LEU A 457 -18.66 -14.63 -11.83
CA LEU A 457 -17.83 -15.73 -12.33
C LEU A 457 -18.61 -17.02 -12.67
N LEU A 458 -19.95 -16.93 -12.78
CA LEU A 458 -20.83 -18.04 -13.18
C LEU A 458 -21.62 -17.73 -14.45
#